data_AF-A0A284QVC3-F1
#
_entry.id   AF-A0A284QVC3-F1
#
_cell.length_a   1.000
_cell.length_b   1.000
_cell.length_c   1.000
_cell.angle_alpha   90.00
_cell.angle_beta   90.00
_cell.angle_gamma   90.00
#
_symmetry.space_group_name_H-M   'P 1'
#
loop_
_entity.id
_entity.type
_entity.pdbx_description
1 polymer ?
#
loop_
_entity_poly.entity_id
_entity_poly.type
_entity_poly.pdbx_seq_one_letter_code
_entity_poly.pdbx_strand_id
1 'polypeptide(L)'
;MAIEPLLASRAQKAFIITISFQAVVVLVMIAIVFRLVEDEVTFTGGYKTLPCYLALFALAEIFELFMAFDALRMRNVIQLIGILLFHLALIVFSALQVRQTRTALVKFSDADCAESFDEVNCDGPGSLWRRVEPYLIVTPCVIAASWLSILFWTKQLYEEFGWAIFHVVGANPKMKTMYQWYQIMICFLKFDFFFFTGVTMQLLIVVLSRNSAEFAITIIAIPIVLILLGLCGVAVQREIKWYGQF
;
A
#
# COMPACT_ATOMS: atom_id res chain seq x y z
N MET A 1 33.03 8.29 11.26
CA MET A 1 32.51 7.19 12.10
C MET A 1 31.80 6.23 11.16
N ALA A 2 32.09 4.92 11.23
CA ALA A 2 31.56 3.96 10.25
C ALA A 2 30.03 4.01 10.23
N ILE A 3 29.46 4.17 9.03
CA ILE A 3 28.02 4.09 8.81
C ILE A 3 27.61 2.67 9.24
N GLU A 4 26.85 2.54 10.33
CA GLU A 4 26.40 1.23 10.77
C GLU A 4 25.67 0.52 9.61
N PRO A 5 25.93 -0.78 9.39
CA PRO A 5 25.34 -1.49 8.27
C PRO A 5 23.82 -1.52 8.38
N LEU A 6 23.14 -1.64 7.24
CA LEU A 6 21.70 -1.87 7.20
C LEU A 6 21.33 -3.08 8.07
N LEU A 7 20.29 -2.96 8.89
CA LEU A 7 19.86 -3.96 9.87
C LEU A 7 20.86 -4.20 11.00
N ALA A 8 21.66 -3.20 11.37
CA ALA A 8 22.52 -3.29 12.55
C ALA A 8 21.71 -3.29 13.85
N SER A 9 20.70 -2.42 13.96
CA SER A 9 19.96 -2.22 15.20
C SER A 9 18.81 -3.21 15.37
N ARG A 10 18.48 -3.53 16.63
CA ARG A 10 17.35 -4.41 16.97
C ARG A 10 16.02 -3.80 16.49
N ALA A 11 15.90 -2.47 16.55
CA ALA A 11 14.72 -1.75 16.09
C ALA A 11 14.53 -1.87 14.56
N GLN A 12 15.61 -1.72 13.77
CA GLN A 12 15.56 -1.90 12.31
C GLN A 12 15.10 -3.31 11.93
N LYS A 13 15.66 -4.34 12.59
CA LYS A 13 15.26 -5.74 12.39
C LYS A 13 13.81 -5.98 12.78
N ALA A 14 13.40 -5.52 13.96
CA ALA A 14 12.04 -5.72 14.45
C ALA A 14 11.00 -5.01 13.56
N PHE A 15 11.30 -3.79 13.10
CA PHE A 15 10.46 -3.04 12.17
C PHE A 15 10.25 -3.80 10.85
N ILE A 16 11.33 -4.19 10.17
CA ILE A 16 11.20 -4.88 8.88
C ILE A 16 10.57 -6.27 9.03
N ILE A 17 10.87 -7.00 10.11
CA ILE A 17 10.26 -8.31 10.39
C ILE A 17 8.76 -8.16 10.63
N THR A 18 8.34 -7.13 11.38
CA THR A 18 6.92 -6.89 11.67
C THR A 18 6.13 -6.65 10.37
N ILE A 19 6.60 -5.75 9.51
CA ILE A 19 5.94 -5.46 8.23
C ILE A 19 6.00 -6.68 7.30
N SER A 20 7.15 -7.37 7.21
CA SER A 20 7.28 -8.58 6.39
C SER A 20 6.34 -9.69 6.83
N PHE A 21 6.24 -9.93 8.14
CA PHE A 21 5.36 -10.94 8.69
C PHE A 21 3.89 -10.60 8.42
N GLN A 22 3.47 -9.37 8.71
CA GLN A 22 2.11 -8.93 8.46
C GLN A 22 1.76 -9.00 6.96
N ALA A 23 2.62 -8.49 6.07
CA ALA A 23 2.40 -8.54 4.64
C ALA A 23 2.26 -9.99 4.13
N VAL A 24 3.08 -10.94 4.61
CA VAL A 24 2.95 -12.36 4.25
C VAL A 24 1.60 -12.92 4.70
N VAL A 25 1.20 -12.69 5.96
CA VAL A 25 -0.09 -13.16 6.48
C VAL A 25 -1.24 -12.60 5.63
N VAL A 26 -1.23 -11.29 5.38
CA VAL A 26 -2.27 -10.59 4.64
C VAL A 26 -2.34 -11.04 3.17
N LEU A 27 -1.21 -11.15 2.48
CA LEU A 27 -1.16 -11.63 1.10
C LEU A 27 -1.67 -13.08 0.99
N VAL A 28 -1.38 -13.93 1.97
CA VAL A 28 -1.93 -15.30 2.03
C VAL A 28 -3.45 -15.27 2.22
N MET A 29 -3.98 -14.44 3.13
CA MET A 29 -5.43 -14.30 3.31
C MET A 29 -6.11 -13.86 2.01
N ILE A 30 -5.56 -12.85 1.34
CA ILE A 30 -6.11 -12.34 0.07
C ILE A 30 -6.03 -13.37 -1.04
N ALA A 31 -4.92 -14.13 -1.14
CA ALA A 31 -4.78 -15.19 -2.13
C ALA A 31 -5.80 -16.31 -1.92
N ILE A 32 -6.07 -16.69 -0.66
CA ILE A 32 -7.12 -17.67 -0.32
C ILE A 32 -8.49 -17.13 -0.74
N VAL A 33 -8.80 -15.86 -0.41
CA VAL A 33 -10.07 -15.23 -0.82
C VAL A 33 -10.22 -15.22 -2.34
N PHE A 34 -9.18 -14.81 -3.06
CA PHE A 34 -9.18 -14.77 -4.52
C PHE A 34 -9.47 -16.16 -5.10
N ARG A 35 -8.76 -17.19 -4.61
CA ARG A 35 -8.93 -18.60 -5.04
C ARG A 35 -10.35 -19.10 -4.80
N LEU A 36 -10.88 -18.89 -3.59
CA LEU A 36 -12.24 -19.34 -3.22
C LEU A 36 -13.32 -18.70 -4.09
N VAL A 37 -13.14 -17.44 -4.47
CA VAL A 37 -14.10 -16.76 -5.33
C VAL A 37 -13.94 -17.17 -6.80
N GLU A 38 -12.71 -17.31 -7.28
CA GLU A 38 -12.42 -17.74 -8.65
C GLU A 38 -12.99 -19.14 -8.96
N ASP A 39 -12.97 -20.04 -7.97
CA ASP A 39 -13.52 -21.39 -8.13
C ASP A 39 -15.06 -21.40 -8.35
N GLU A 40 -15.77 -20.35 -7.92
CA GLU A 40 -17.23 -20.26 -7.99
C GLU A 40 -17.74 -19.26 -9.04
N VAL A 41 -16.97 -18.21 -9.37
CA VAL A 41 -17.39 -17.17 -10.33
C VAL A 41 -16.29 -16.79 -11.31
N THR A 42 -16.68 -16.60 -12.56
CA THR A 42 -15.81 -15.93 -13.54
C THR A 42 -15.74 -14.43 -13.23
N PHE A 43 -14.54 -13.86 -13.20
CA PHE A 43 -14.30 -12.42 -12.98
C PHE A 43 -14.68 -11.53 -14.18
N THR A 44 -15.83 -11.79 -14.78
CA THR A 44 -16.39 -11.03 -15.89
C THR A 44 -17.67 -10.33 -15.46
N GLY A 45 -18.09 -9.31 -16.22
CA GLY A 45 -19.33 -8.57 -15.96
C GLY A 45 -19.37 -7.96 -14.55
N GLY A 46 -20.37 -8.35 -13.77
CA GLY A 46 -20.66 -7.80 -12.43
C GLY A 46 -19.62 -8.12 -11.34
N TYR A 47 -18.65 -9.01 -11.59
CA TYR A 47 -17.61 -9.38 -10.62
C TYR A 47 -16.26 -8.73 -10.86
N LYS A 48 -16.10 -7.89 -11.90
CA LYS A 48 -14.80 -7.29 -12.27
C LYS A 48 -14.20 -6.35 -11.20
N THR A 49 -15.01 -5.86 -10.28
CA THR A 49 -14.59 -4.92 -9.22
C THR A 49 -13.83 -5.62 -8.11
N LEU A 50 -14.23 -6.84 -7.76
CA LEU A 50 -13.63 -7.62 -6.68
C LEU A 50 -12.13 -7.94 -6.89
N PRO A 51 -11.71 -8.56 -8.01
CA PRO A 51 -10.30 -8.85 -8.23
C PRO A 51 -9.47 -7.56 -8.34
N CYS A 52 -10.07 -6.46 -8.81
CA CYS A 52 -9.40 -5.16 -8.85
C CYS A 52 -9.09 -4.64 -7.44
N TYR A 53 -10.05 -4.69 -6.51
CA TYR A 53 -9.82 -4.28 -5.13
C TYR A 53 -8.82 -5.20 -4.40
N LEU A 54 -8.91 -6.52 -4.57
CA LEU A 54 -7.96 -7.49 -3.99
C LEU A 54 -6.54 -7.27 -4.53
N ALA A 55 -6.39 -7.08 -5.85
CA ALA A 55 -5.09 -6.85 -6.47
C ALA A 55 -4.47 -5.51 -6.05
N LEU A 56 -5.26 -4.43 -5.96
CA LEU A 56 -4.76 -3.15 -5.49
C LEU A 56 -4.30 -3.23 -4.03
N PHE A 57 -5.05 -3.94 -3.20
CA PHE A 57 -4.68 -4.15 -1.81
C PHE A 57 -3.37 -4.94 -1.71
N ALA A 58 -3.20 -6.02 -2.47
CA ALA A 58 -1.95 -6.77 -2.53
C ALA A 58 -0.76 -5.91 -3.03
N LEU A 59 -0.99 -5.04 -4.02
CA LEU A 59 0.02 -4.09 -4.49
C LEU A 59 0.41 -3.10 -3.39
N ALA A 60 -0.55 -2.63 -2.59
CA ALA A 60 -0.31 -1.72 -1.48
C ALA A 60 0.60 -2.33 -0.40
N GLU A 61 0.37 -3.60 -0.05
CA GLU A 61 1.19 -4.38 0.88
C GLU A 61 2.64 -4.53 0.39
N ILE A 62 2.83 -4.87 -0.89
CA ILE A 62 4.16 -4.98 -1.51
C ILE A 62 4.85 -3.61 -1.55
N PHE A 63 4.10 -2.55 -1.87
CA PHE A 63 4.62 -1.20 -1.89
C PHE A 63 5.07 -0.73 -0.50
N GLU A 64 4.31 -1.05 0.55
CA GLU A 64 4.70 -0.75 1.92
C GLU A 64 6.02 -1.45 2.31
N LEU A 65 6.18 -2.73 1.96
CA LEU A 65 7.44 -3.45 2.19
C LEU A 65 8.63 -2.79 1.49
N PHE A 66 8.44 -2.38 0.23
CA PHE A 66 9.47 -1.66 -0.52
C PHE A 66 9.82 -0.33 0.14
N MET A 67 8.81 0.43 0.56
CA MET A 67 9.01 1.70 1.26
C MET A 67 9.69 1.52 2.61
N ALA A 68 9.34 0.47 3.36
CA ALA A 68 9.99 0.13 4.62
C ALA A 68 11.47 -0.16 4.44
N PHE A 69 11.82 -1.00 3.45
CA PHE A 69 13.22 -1.28 3.13
C PHE A 69 13.98 -0.01 2.71
N ASP A 70 13.38 0.81 1.85
CA ASP A 70 13.98 2.06 1.37
C ASP A 70 14.18 3.08 2.50
N ALA A 71 13.20 3.24 3.40
CA ALA A 71 13.28 4.12 4.55
C ALA A 71 14.43 3.73 5.49
N LEU A 72 14.62 2.43 5.74
CA LEU A 72 15.73 1.94 6.56
C LEU A 72 17.09 2.12 5.85
N ARG A 73 17.17 1.82 4.55
CA ARG A 73 18.40 1.98 3.74
C ARG A 73 18.86 3.43 3.69
N MET A 74 17.94 4.35 3.47
CA MET A 74 18.22 5.78 3.35
C MET A 74 18.23 6.49 4.71
N ARG A 75 17.90 5.78 5.80
CA ARG A 75 17.72 6.33 7.16
C ARG A 75 16.78 7.54 7.17
N ASN A 76 15.69 7.44 6.41
CA ASN A 76 14.80 8.55 6.16
C ASN A 76 13.62 8.56 7.13
N VAL A 77 13.68 9.49 8.08
CA VAL A 77 12.63 9.69 9.09
C VAL A 77 11.29 10.12 8.46
N ILE A 78 11.32 10.94 7.41
CA ILE A 78 10.09 11.43 6.77
C ILE A 78 9.35 10.28 6.08
N GLN A 79 10.08 9.34 5.47
CA GLN A 79 9.47 8.13 4.93
C GLN A 79 8.87 7.23 6.01
N LEU A 80 9.48 7.13 7.20
CA LEU A 80 8.86 6.38 8.31
C LEU A 80 7.50 6.96 8.71
N ILE A 81 7.38 8.28 8.77
CA ILE A 81 6.10 8.95 9.01
C ILE A 81 5.11 8.66 7.87
N GLY A 82 5.58 8.72 6.62
CA GLY A 82 4.79 8.35 5.44
C GLY A 82 4.25 6.92 5.52
N ILE A 83 5.09 5.96 5.95
CA ILE A 83 4.69 4.56 6.16
C ILE A 83 3.62 4.47 7.24
N LEU A 84 3.77 5.15 8.40
CA LEU A 84 2.74 5.12 9.46
C LEU A 84 1.37 5.63 8.99
N LEU A 85 1.36 6.69 8.17
CA LEU A 85 0.14 7.24 7.58
C LEU A 85 -0.45 6.30 6.52
N PHE A 86 0.40 5.71 5.69
CA PHE A 86 0.00 4.75 4.68
C PHE A 86 -0.59 3.47 5.30
N HIS A 87 0.04 2.95 6.34
CA HIS A 87 -0.45 1.80 7.09
C HIS A 87 -1.79 2.08 7.76
N LEU A 88 -2.01 3.30 8.26
CA LEU A 88 -3.33 3.72 8.75
C LEU A 88 -4.38 3.71 7.63
N ALA A 89 -4.01 4.15 6.42
CA ALA A 89 -4.88 4.05 5.26
C ALA A 89 -5.16 2.59 4.86
N LEU A 90 -4.18 1.68 5.01
CA LEU A 90 -4.38 0.24 4.79
C LEU A 90 -5.36 -0.39 5.80
N ILE A 91 -5.39 0.08 7.05
CA ILE A 91 -6.42 -0.35 8.03
C ILE A 91 -7.82 0.05 7.53
N VAL A 92 -7.97 1.30 7.08
CA VAL A 92 -9.27 1.76 6.54
C VAL A 92 -9.62 0.99 5.27
N PHE A 93 -8.66 0.77 4.39
CA PHE A 93 -8.88 0.06 3.13
C PHE A 93 -9.27 -1.40 3.36
N SER A 94 -8.61 -2.11 4.29
CA SER A 94 -8.96 -3.49 4.65
C SER A 94 -10.36 -3.60 5.28
N ALA A 95 -10.76 -2.62 6.11
CA ALA A 95 -12.12 -2.57 6.63
C ALA A 95 -13.17 -2.33 5.52
N LEU A 96 -12.88 -1.44 4.56
CA LEU A 96 -13.76 -1.21 3.41
C LEU A 96 -13.85 -2.45 2.50
N GLN A 97 -12.76 -3.18 2.35
CA GLN A 97 -12.68 -4.38 1.51
C GLN A 97 -13.66 -5.48 1.97
N VAL A 98 -13.89 -5.63 3.27
CA VAL A 98 -14.91 -6.55 3.80
C VAL A 98 -16.29 -6.20 3.23
N ARG A 99 -16.67 -4.92 3.32
CA ARG A 99 -17.98 -4.45 2.85
C ARG A 99 -18.09 -4.53 1.32
N GLN A 100 -17.05 -4.12 0.60
CA GLN A 100 -17.02 -4.17 -0.86
C GLN A 100 -17.15 -5.60 -1.37
N THR A 101 -16.49 -6.56 -0.72
CA THR A 101 -16.58 -7.97 -1.07
C THR A 101 -17.97 -8.52 -0.79
N ARG A 102 -18.59 -8.16 0.35
CA ARG A 102 -19.97 -8.55 0.64
C ARG A 102 -20.93 -8.04 -0.42
N THR A 103 -20.86 -6.76 -0.78
CA THR A 103 -21.73 -6.16 -1.80
C THR A 103 -21.50 -6.77 -3.19
N ALA A 104 -20.28 -7.23 -3.49
CA ALA A 104 -19.98 -7.88 -4.76
C ALA A 104 -20.51 -9.32 -4.84
N LEU A 105 -20.50 -10.05 -3.72
CA LEU A 105 -20.94 -11.45 -3.65
C LEU A 105 -22.44 -11.58 -3.35
N VAL A 106 -22.95 -10.91 -2.30
CA VAL A 106 -24.35 -11.01 -1.89
C VAL A 106 -25.21 -10.06 -2.71
N LYS A 107 -25.97 -10.63 -3.66
CA LYS A 107 -26.84 -9.87 -4.59
C LYS A 107 -28.33 -10.07 -4.36
N PHE A 108 -28.70 -11.19 -3.75
CA PHE A 108 -30.09 -11.52 -3.47
C PHE A 108 -30.50 -11.05 -2.07
N SER A 109 -31.78 -10.72 -1.92
CA SER A 109 -32.32 -10.36 -0.62
C SER A 109 -32.56 -11.60 0.24
N ASP A 110 -32.67 -11.43 1.56
CA ASP A 110 -32.94 -12.53 2.48
C ASP A 110 -34.25 -13.28 2.13
N ALA A 111 -35.24 -12.58 1.54
CA ALA A 111 -36.48 -13.18 1.08
C ALA A 111 -36.25 -14.09 -0.13
N ASP A 112 -35.49 -13.62 -1.13
CA ASP A 112 -35.17 -14.41 -2.33
C ASP A 112 -34.38 -15.68 -1.95
N CYS A 113 -33.44 -15.54 -1.01
CA CYS A 113 -32.62 -16.63 -0.52
C CYS A 113 -33.39 -17.64 0.35
N ALA A 114 -34.52 -17.24 0.94
CA ALA A 114 -35.42 -18.14 1.67
C ALA A 114 -36.28 -18.99 0.72
N GLU A 115 -36.60 -18.48 -0.46
CA GLU A 115 -37.32 -19.22 -1.49
C GLU A 115 -36.40 -20.15 -2.29
N SER A 116 -35.22 -19.66 -2.66
CA SER A 116 -34.23 -20.36 -3.48
C SER A 116 -32.82 -20.00 -3.04
N PHE A 117 -32.17 -20.91 -2.30
CA PHE A 117 -30.82 -20.67 -1.82
C PHE A 117 -29.77 -20.84 -2.93
N ASP A 118 -29.08 -19.74 -3.26
CA ASP A 118 -27.94 -19.72 -4.19
C ASP A 118 -26.62 -19.58 -3.39
N GLU A 119 -25.77 -20.59 -3.45
CA GLU A 119 -24.53 -20.64 -2.64
C GLU A 119 -23.57 -19.47 -2.94
N VAL A 120 -23.67 -18.83 -4.10
CA VAL A 120 -22.77 -17.75 -4.53
C VAL A 120 -23.31 -16.38 -4.13
N ASN A 121 -24.61 -16.14 -4.30
CA ASN A 121 -25.23 -14.82 -4.23
C ASN A 121 -26.05 -14.56 -2.96
N CYS A 122 -26.23 -15.57 -2.10
CA CYS A 122 -26.97 -15.46 -0.85
C CYS A 122 -26.06 -15.31 0.38
N ASP A 123 -26.63 -14.74 1.44
CA ASP A 123 -26.03 -14.69 2.77
C ASP A 123 -26.63 -15.81 3.64
N GLY A 124 -25.88 -16.86 3.94
CA GLY A 124 -26.39 -17.98 4.75
C GLY A 124 -25.37 -19.09 5.02
N PRO A 125 -25.72 -20.08 5.85
CA PRO A 125 -24.85 -21.21 6.13
C PRO A 125 -24.48 -21.96 4.85
N GLY A 126 -23.19 -22.10 4.58
CA GLY A 126 -22.68 -22.74 3.35
C GLY A 126 -22.45 -21.79 2.18
N SER A 127 -22.85 -20.51 2.26
CA SER A 127 -22.62 -19.57 1.16
C SER A 127 -21.15 -19.16 1.03
N LEU A 128 -20.76 -18.76 -0.18
CA LEU A 128 -19.42 -18.28 -0.52
C LEU A 128 -19.00 -17.11 0.35
N TRP A 129 -19.90 -16.15 0.61
CA TRP A 129 -19.64 -15.03 1.51
C TRP A 129 -19.19 -15.52 2.89
N ARG A 130 -19.92 -16.47 3.49
CA ARG A 130 -19.62 -16.97 4.84
C ARG A 130 -18.31 -17.77 4.90
N ARG A 131 -17.87 -18.35 3.79
CA ARG A 131 -16.55 -19.01 3.65
C ARG A 131 -15.40 -18.01 3.55
N VAL A 132 -15.62 -16.88 2.87
CA VAL A 132 -14.60 -15.85 2.59
C VAL A 132 -14.47 -14.81 3.72
N GLU A 133 -15.59 -14.45 4.36
CA GLU A 133 -15.69 -13.46 5.43
C GLU A 133 -14.62 -13.58 6.53
N PRO A 134 -14.33 -14.76 7.14
CA PRO A 134 -13.34 -14.84 8.21
C PRO A 134 -11.94 -14.43 7.76
N TYR A 135 -11.53 -14.78 6.53
CA TYR A 135 -10.24 -14.39 5.98
C TYR A 135 -10.13 -12.88 5.78
N LEU A 136 -11.23 -12.25 5.35
CA LEU A 136 -11.31 -10.79 5.16
C LEU A 136 -11.31 -10.02 6.49
N ILE A 137 -11.87 -10.59 7.57
CA ILE A 137 -11.89 -9.96 8.90
C ILE A 137 -10.53 -10.07 9.59
N VAL A 138 -9.79 -11.16 9.36
CA VAL A 138 -8.43 -11.32 9.89
C VAL A 138 -7.50 -10.21 9.40
N THR A 139 -7.64 -9.79 8.14
CA THR A 139 -6.80 -8.77 7.49
C THR A 139 -6.72 -7.45 8.27
N PRO A 140 -7.83 -6.71 8.52
CA PRO A 140 -7.78 -5.46 9.29
C PRO A 140 -7.31 -5.66 10.72
N CYS A 141 -7.58 -6.81 11.36
CA CYS A 141 -7.09 -7.10 12.71
C CYS A 141 -5.56 -7.23 12.76
N VAL A 142 -4.97 -7.95 11.81
CA VAL A 142 -3.50 -8.13 11.73
C VAL A 142 -2.81 -6.80 11.41
N ILE A 143 -3.34 -6.03 10.47
CA ILE A 143 -2.79 -4.71 10.09
C ILE A 143 -2.92 -3.71 11.25
N ALA A 144 -4.04 -3.69 11.96
CA ALA A 144 -4.20 -2.83 13.13
C ALA A 144 -3.22 -3.21 14.27
N ALA A 145 -2.98 -4.50 14.48
CA ALA A 145 -2.02 -4.98 15.48
C ALA A 145 -0.57 -4.66 15.08
N SER A 146 -0.22 -4.81 13.79
CA SER A 146 1.10 -4.42 13.30
C SER A 146 1.31 -2.91 13.41
N TRP A 147 0.28 -2.09 13.18
CA TRP A 147 0.35 -0.64 13.30
C TRP A 147 0.88 -0.17 14.67
N LEU A 148 0.36 -0.74 15.75
CA LEU A 148 0.81 -0.42 17.11
C LEU A 148 2.28 -0.81 17.32
N SER A 149 2.68 -1.96 16.75
CA SER A 149 4.04 -2.47 16.84
C SER A 149 5.01 -1.59 16.04
N ILE A 150 4.68 -1.24 14.79
CA ILE A 150 5.53 -0.37 13.96
C ILE A 150 5.57 1.06 14.53
N LEU A 151 4.51 1.55 15.17
CA LEU A 151 4.50 2.86 15.84
C LEU A 151 5.53 2.89 16.97
N PHE A 152 5.59 1.83 17.77
CA PHE A 152 6.59 1.69 18.83
C PHE A 152 8.02 1.68 18.27
N TRP A 153 8.30 0.85 17.25
CA TRP A 153 9.63 0.77 16.64
C TRP A 153 10.02 2.06 15.90
N THR A 154 9.06 2.74 15.28
CA THR A 154 9.30 4.01 14.57
C THR A 154 9.76 5.09 15.53
N LYS A 155 9.22 5.13 16.76
CA LYS A 155 9.72 6.06 17.79
C LYS A 155 11.21 5.84 18.08
N GLN A 156 11.64 4.60 18.21
CA GLN A 156 13.05 4.29 18.44
C GLN A 156 13.92 4.60 17.22
N LEU A 157 13.44 4.30 16.01
CA LEU A 157 14.14 4.62 14.76
C LEU A 157 14.24 6.12 14.51
N TYR A 158 13.26 6.91 14.95
CA TYR A 158 13.29 8.37 14.88
C TYR A 158 14.50 8.94 15.63
N GLU A 159 14.74 8.44 16.85
CA GLU A 159 15.90 8.84 17.66
C GLU A 159 17.21 8.40 17.00
N GLU A 160 17.29 7.13 16.56
CA GLU A 160 18.48 6.55 15.91
C GLU A 160 18.87 7.31 14.62
N PHE A 161 17.91 7.55 13.74
CA PHE A 161 18.13 8.22 12.46
C PHE A 161 18.35 9.72 12.65
N GLY A 162 17.64 10.35 13.61
CA GLY A 162 17.85 11.75 13.96
C GLY A 162 19.28 12.00 14.44
N TRP A 163 19.80 11.11 15.29
CA TRP A 163 21.19 11.19 15.77
C TRP A 163 22.20 10.96 14.63
N ALA A 164 21.94 9.99 13.75
CA ALA A 164 22.80 9.74 12.58
C ALA A 164 22.84 10.93 11.60
N ILE A 165 21.69 11.54 11.28
CA ILE A 165 21.60 12.69 10.38
C ILE A 165 22.31 13.91 10.98
N PHE A 166 22.16 14.13 12.29
CA PHE A 166 22.81 15.25 12.97
C PHE A 166 24.35 15.22 12.81
N HIS A 167 24.95 14.03 12.84
CA HIS A 167 26.40 13.88 12.68
C HIS A 167 26.88 14.05 11.23
N VAL A 168 26.03 13.78 10.23
CA VAL A 168 26.38 13.90 8.81
C VAL A 168 26.18 15.32 8.29
N VAL A 169 25.04 15.94 8.61
CA VAL A 169 24.67 17.29 8.12
C VAL A 169 25.34 18.39 8.95
N GLY A 170 25.75 18.08 10.18
CA GLY A 170 26.30 19.06 11.12
C GLY A 170 25.25 20.07 11.60
N ALA A 171 25.69 21.09 12.32
CA ALA A 171 24.81 22.07 12.96
C ALA A 171 24.34 23.22 12.04
N ASN A 172 24.59 23.16 10.72
CA ASN A 172 24.15 24.23 9.81
C ASN A 172 22.63 24.15 9.58
N PRO A 173 21.83 25.12 10.05
CA PRO A 173 20.38 25.06 9.96
C PRO A 173 19.88 25.11 8.52
N LYS A 174 20.59 25.80 7.61
CA LYS A 174 20.18 25.91 6.20
C LYS A 174 20.28 24.56 5.47
N MET A 175 21.38 23.85 5.66
CA MET A 175 21.59 22.52 5.07
C MET A 175 20.58 21.50 5.60
N LYS A 176 20.25 21.58 6.89
CA LYS A 176 19.22 20.73 7.51
C LYS A 176 17.84 20.96 6.86
N THR A 177 17.43 22.21 6.68
CA THR A 177 16.14 22.54 6.07
C THR A 177 16.07 22.09 4.60
N MET A 178 17.12 22.30 3.81
CA MET A 178 17.17 21.84 2.41
C MET A 178 17.07 20.31 2.31
N TYR A 179 17.78 19.58 3.17
CA TYR A 179 17.71 18.13 3.21
C TYR A 179 16.32 17.62 3.63
N GLN A 180 15.65 18.30 4.57
CA GLN A 180 14.27 17.96 4.94
C GLN A 180 13.31 18.11 3.75
N TRP A 181 13.37 19.23 3.02
CA TRP A 181 12.54 19.44 1.83
C TRP A 181 12.79 18.40 0.75
N TYR A 182 14.06 18.03 0.52
CA TYR A 182 14.41 16.96 -0.38
C TYR A 182 13.74 15.64 -0.01
N GLN A 183 13.84 15.24 1.26
CA GLN A 183 13.27 13.98 1.73
C GLN A 183 11.74 13.98 1.67
N ILE A 184 11.09 15.12 1.94
CA ILE A 184 9.64 15.30 1.74
C ILE A 184 9.28 15.11 0.26
N MET A 185 10.00 15.79 -0.65
CA MET A 185 9.74 15.72 -2.08
C MET A 185 9.88 14.29 -2.62
N ILE A 186 10.97 13.60 -2.29
CA ILE A 186 11.19 12.21 -2.71
C ILE A 186 10.17 11.26 -2.08
N CYS A 187 9.79 11.49 -0.82
CA CYS A 187 8.75 10.70 -0.16
C CYS A 187 7.42 10.85 -0.89
N PHE A 188 6.97 12.09 -1.16
CA PHE A 188 5.74 12.32 -1.90
C PHE A 188 5.80 11.76 -3.32
N LEU A 189 6.92 11.89 -4.03
CA LEU A 189 7.05 11.33 -5.37
C LEU A 189 6.85 9.80 -5.41
N LYS A 190 7.34 9.07 -4.39
CA LYS A 190 7.15 7.62 -4.28
C LYS A 190 5.71 7.24 -3.99
N PHE A 191 5.06 7.95 -3.06
CA PHE A 191 3.64 7.73 -2.76
C PHE A 191 2.74 8.13 -3.94
N ASP A 192 3.05 9.24 -4.62
CA ASP A 192 2.33 9.72 -5.80
C ASP A 192 2.41 8.69 -6.93
N PHE A 193 3.58 8.11 -7.18
CA PHE A 193 3.74 7.00 -8.12
C PHE A 193 2.78 5.85 -7.81
N PHE A 194 2.66 5.46 -6.54
CA PHE A 194 1.77 4.38 -6.11
C PHE A 194 0.29 4.76 -6.27
N PHE A 195 -0.13 5.92 -5.74
CA PHE A 195 -1.53 6.35 -5.80
C PHE A 195 -1.99 6.61 -7.24
N PHE A 196 -1.15 7.24 -8.06
CA PHE A 196 -1.43 7.44 -9.48
C PHE A 196 -1.63 6.10 -10.20
N THR A 197 -0.72 5.15 -10.00
CA THR A 197 -0.84 3.81 -10.60
C THR A 197 -2.11 3.11 -10.13
N GLY A 198 -2.39 3.13 -8.83
CA GLY A 198 -3.56 2.46 -8.24
C GLY A 198 -4.88 3.03 -8.71
N VAL A 199 -5.05 4.36 -8.64
CA VAL A 199 -6.27 5.05 -9.09
C VAL A 199 -6.47 4.86 -10.59
N THR A 200 -5.41 4.95 -11.39
CA THR A 200 -5.55 4.80 -12.85
C THR A 200 -5.88 3.35 -13.23
N MET A 201 -5.31 2.36 -12.55
CA MET A 201 -5.68 0.95 -12.73
C MET A 201 -7.16 0.71 -12.40
N GLN A 202 -7.66 1.27 -11.30
CA GLN A 202 -9.08 1.19 -10.94
C GLN A 202 -9.98 1.88 -11.98
N LEU A 203 -9.61 3.07 -12.44
CA LEU A 203 -10.35 3.81 -13.45
C LEU A 203 -10.50 2.99 -14.75
N LEU A 204 -9.40 2.39 -15.22
CA LEU A 204 -9.37 1.56 -16.43
C LEU A 204 -10.25 0.31 -16.32
N ILE A 205 -10.22 -0.39 -15.18
CA ILE A 205 -10.91 -1.68 -15.02
C ILE A 205 -12.40 -1.47 -14.69
N VAL A 206 -12.69 -0.57 -13.75
CA VAL A 206 -14.02 -0.45 -13.14
C VAL A 206 -14.91 0.48 -13.95
N VAL A 207 -14.42 1.68 -14.28
CA VAL A 207 -15.25 2.77 -14.78
C VAL A 207 -15.30 2.77 -16.30
N LEU A 208 -14.16 2.59 -16.94
CA LEU A 208 -14.01 2.97 -18.33
C LEU A 208 -14.48 1.90 -19.32
N SER A 209 -15.25 2.33 -20.32
CA SER A 209 -15.67 1.45 -21.41
C SER A 209 -14.53 1.24 -22.40
N ARG A 210 -14.29 -0.01 -22.80
CA ARG A 210 -13.19 -0.38 -23.71
C ARG A 210 -13.25 0.32 -25.08
N ASN A 211 -14.42 0.78 -25.50
CA ASN A 211 -14.62 1.43 -26.80
C ASN A 211 -14.71 2.96 -26.72
N SER A 212 -14.30 3.55 -25.58
CA SER A 212 -14.31 5.00 -25.40
C SER A 212 -12.94 5.62 -25.71
N ALA A 213 -12.94 6.85 -26.23
CA ALA A 213 -11.71 7.62 -26.44
C ALA A 213 -10.93 7.83 -25.13
N GLU A 214 -11.67 8.00 -24.02
CA GLU A 214 -11.11 8.14 -22.67
C GLU A 214 -10.24 6.94 -22.28
N PHE A 215 -10.60 5.71 -22.69
CA PHE A 215 -9.82 4.50 -22.43
C PHE A 215 -8.44 4.54 -23.10
N ALA A 216 -8.41 4.90 -24.38
CA ALA A 216 -7.15 5.03 -25.12
C ALA A 216 -6.27 6.14 -24.54
N ILE A 217 -6.85 7.30 -24.21
CA ILE A 217 -6.12 8.43 -23.62
C ILE A 217 -5.51 8.03 -22.27
N THR A 218 -6.28 7.35 -21.41
CA THR A 218 -5.81 6.93 -20.08
C THR A 218 -4.66 5.93 -20.18
N ILE A 219 -4.72 4.97 -21.12
CA ILE A 219 -3.64 4.01 -21.35
C ILE A 219 -2.34 4.72 -21.77
N ILE A 220 -2.43 5.73 -22.64
CA ILE A 220 -1.27 6.50 -23.10
C ILE A 220 -0.75 7.41 -21.98
N ALA A 221 -1.64 7.96 -21.15
CA ALA A 221 -1.27 8.86 -20.06
C ALA A 221 -0.42 8.16 -18.98
N ILE A 222 -0.68 6.87 -18.69
CA ILE A 222 0.07 6.11 -17.67
C ILE A 222 1.59 6.19 -17.91
N PRO A 223 2.16 5.66 -19.01
CA PRO A 223 3.61 5.65 -19.21
C PRO A 223 4.19 7.08 -19.25
N ILE A 224 3.46 8.06 -19.81
CA ILE A 224 3.91 9.45 -19.85
C ILE A 224 4.08 10.01 -18.44
N VAL A 225 3.05 9.86 -17.58
CA VAL A 225 3.11 10.36 -16.20
C VAL A 225 4.17 9.62 -15.40
N LEU A 226 4.30 8.30 -15.53
CA LEU A 226 5.33 7.53 -14.82
C LEU A 226 6.76 7.98 -15.22
N ILE A 227 6.99 8.28 -16.51
CA ILE A 227 8.26 8.84 -16.98
C ILE A 227 8.48 10.24 -16.41
N LEU A 228 7.46 11.12 -16.43
CA LEU A 228 7.56 12.47 -15.89
C LEU A 228 7.87 12.47 -14.39
N LEU A 229 7.26 11.56 -13.62
CA LEU A 229 7.56 11.37 -12.20
C LEU A 229 9.03 10.91 -12.01
N GLY A 230 9.49 9.97 -12.82
CA GLY A 230 10.90 9.54 -12.82
C GLY A 230 11.86 10.69 -13.13
N LEU A 231 11.56 11.50 -14.14
CA LEU A 231 12.35 12.68 -14.52
C LEU A 231 12.35 13.74 -13.42
N CYS A 232 11.22 13.96 -12.75
CA CYS A 232 11.12 14.84 -11.59
C CYS A 232 12.06 14.37 -10.47
N GLY A 233 12.07 13.07 -10.16
CA GLY A 233 13.01 12.50 -9.18
C GLY A 233 14.47 12.73 -9.54
N VAL A 234 14.84 12.54 -10.81
CA VAL A 234 16.21 12.79 -11.29
C VAL A 234 16.56 14.28 -11.24
N ALA A 235 15.63 15.17 -11.60
CA ALA A 235 15.83 16.62 -11.58
C ALA A 235 16.10 17.11 -10.16
N VAL A 236 15.29 16.69 -9.19
CA VAL A 236 15.45 17.03 -7.76
C VAL A 236 16.78 16.52 -7.21
N GLN A 237 17.20 15.31 -7.58
CA GLN A 237 18.50 14.76 -7.19
C GLN A 237 19.68 15.56 -7.75
N ARG A 238 19.55 16.07 -8.97
CA ARG A 238 20.58 16.90 -9.60
C ARG A 238 20.66 18.25 -8.90
N GLU A 239 19.54 18.92 -8.66
CA GLU A 239 19.50 20.25 -8.03
C GLU A 239 20.28 20.29 -6.70
N ILE A 240 20.15 19.26 -5.86
CA ILE A 240 20.86 19.21 -4.58
C ILE A 240 22.35 18.95 -4.72
N LYS A 241 22.79 18.19 -5.73
CA LYS A 241 24.23 18.02 -6.00
C LYS A 241 24.91 19.35 -6.32
N TRP A 242 24.21 20.29 -6.95
CA TRP A 242 24.74 21.62 -7.24
C TRP A 242 24.92 22.48 -5.98
N TYR A 243 23.98 22.39 -5.01
CA TYR A 243 24.10 23.12 -3.74
C TYR A 243 25.08 22.48 -2.75
N GLY A 244 25.33 21.17 -2.83
CA GLY A 244 26.27 20.44 -1.97
C GLY A 244 27.75 20.57 -2.34
N GLN A 245 28.10 21.37 -3.35
CA GLN A 245 29.48 21.65 -3.76
C GLN A 245 30.08 22.94 -3.15
N PHE A 246 29.38 23.58 -2.20
CA PHE A 246 29.85 24.75 -1.45
C PHE A 246 30.12 24.42 0.03
#